data_AF-A0A7V6RLU7-F1
#
_entry.id   AF-A0A7V6RLU7-F1
#
_cell.length_a   1.000
_cell.length_b   1.000
_cell.length_c   1.000
_cell.angle_alpha   90.00
_cell.angle_beta   90.00
_cell.angle_gamma   90.00
#
_symmetry.space_group_name_H-M   'P 1'
#
loop_
_entity.id
_entity.type
_entity.pdbx_description
1 polymer ?
#
loop_
_entity_poly.entity_id
_entity_poly.type
_entity_poly.pdbx_seq_one_letter_code
_entity_poly.pdbx_strand_id
1 'polypeptide(L)'
;QRQQVILFINRRGYSPMTICRECGTIATCPRCSVGMTYHKDTKQHLCHYCNYRATPKRQCEKCGSHYLQLAGIGTQKVEEEIIAAYPQARVRRLDLDSSRRKGVQKTIIKDMMNGNIDILIGTQMVAKGLDFPAVSLVGVIDADSMLNLPDFRAAERCFQLLVQAAGRAGRSDTPGEVVIQTYQPDHPVILLAAEQDYPSFYRYELSRRQLLQYPPFTHILRIVISARNERLLKNYVQEFAVFIEELLGANEGEFWILGPAPCPIQKINKVFRYQILLKSSSLPLLQSANEYIYLRKRPQGIRLEQDLNPIATM
;
A
#
# COMPACT_ATOMS: atom_id res chain seq x y z
N GLN A 1 -2.91 1.55 36.09
CA GLN A 1 -1.45 1.67 35.87
C GLN A 1 -1.20 2.79 34.85
N ARG A 2 -0.10 3.55 34.94
CA ARG A 2 0.27 4.59 33.95
C ARG A 2 0.92 3.97 32.70
N GLN A 3 0.22 3.04 32.08
CA GLN A 3 0.68 2.36 30.87
C GLN A 3 0.19 3.09 29.63
N GLN A 4 1.02 3.13 28.59
CA GLN A 4 0.73 3.80 27.34
C GLN A 4 0.48 2.78 26.23
N VAL A 5 -0.33 3.18 25.25
CA VAL A 5 -0.72 2.35 24.11
C VAL A 5 -0.27 2.99 22.81
N ILE A 6 0.22 2.17 21.89
CA ILE A 6 0.43 2.56 20.49
C ILE A 6 -0.60 1.84 19.62
N LEU A 7 -1.32 2.60 18.79
CA LEU A 7 -2.17 2.05 17.73
C LEU A 7 -1.55 2.35 16.37
N PHE A 8 -1.08 1.29 15.72
CA PHE A 8 -0.46 1.34 14.42
C PHE A 8 -1.49 1.06 13.31
N ILE A 9 -1.46 1.88 12.27
CA ILE A 9 -2.27 1.68 11.06
C ILE A 9 -1.43 1.94 9.81
N ASN A 10 -1.48 1.04 8.83
CA ASN A 10 -0.71 1.19 7.59
C ASN A 10 -1.24 2.34 6.69
N ARG A 11 -2.48 2.77 6.89
CA ARG A 11 -3.14 3.79 6.08
C ARG A 11 -3.21 5.13 6.81
N ARG A 12 -2.73 6.19 6.16
CA ARG A 12 -2.73 7.56 6.69
C ARG A 12 -4.14 8.18 6.70
N GLY A 13 -4.41 9.02 7.71
CA GLY A 13 -5.53 9.98 7.75
C GLY A 13 -6.91 9.35 7.72
N TYR A 14 -7.97 10.17 7.67
CA TYR A 14 -9.30 9.73 7.23
C TYR A 14 -9.26 9.64 5.70
N SER A 15 -9.28 8.42 5.13
CA SER A 15 -9.55 8.27 3.69
C SER A 15 -10.90 7.59 3.45
N PRO A 16 -11.99 8.19 3.94
CA PRO A 16 -13.32 7.64 3.77
C PRO A 16 -13.64 7.60 2.28
N MET A 17 -14.00 6.45 1.80
CA MET A 17 -14.67 6.33 0.51
C MET A 17 -16.16 6.27 0.80
N THR A 18 -16.97 6.94 -0.02
CA THR A 18 -18.41 6.67 0.05
C THR A 18 -18.65 5.32 -0.58
N ILE A 19 -19.31 4.43 0.16
CA ILE A 19 -19.76 3.11 -0.29
C ILE A 19 -21.29 3.03 -0.16
N CYS A 20 -21.94 2.43 -1.15
CA CYS A 20 -23.33 2.02 -1.04
C CYS A 20 -23.42 0.73 -0.22
N ARG A 21 -24.17 0.75 0.89
CA ARG A 21 -24.35 -0.43 1.75
C ARG A 21 -25.20 -1.53 1.12
N GLU A 22 -25.99 -1.19 0.11
CA GLU A 22 -26.89 -2.13 -0.55
C GLU A 22 -26.20 -2.91 -1.68
N CYS A 23 -25.41 -2.23 -2.51
CA CYS A 23 -24.77 -2.86 -3.69
C CYS A 23 -23.24 -2.84 -3.68
N GLY A 24 -22.60 -2.30 -2.64
CA GLY A 24 -21.14 -2.24 -2.49
C GLY A 24 -20.43 -1.24 -3.41
N THR A 25 -21.15 -0.47 -4.24
CA THR A 25 -20.54 0.49 -5.17
C THR A 25 -19.82 1.60 -4.40
N ILE A 26 -18.57 1.87 -4.75
CA ILE A 26 -17.78 2.97 -4.18
C ILE A 26 -17.77 4.21 -5.09
N ALA A 27 -17.61 5.39 -4.50
CA ALA A 27 -17.39 6.62 -5.25
C ALA A 27 -16.00 6.60 -5.91
N THR A 28 -15.95 6.53 -7.24
CA THR A 28 -14.69 6.48 -8.02
C THR A 28 -14.44 7.74 -8.82
N CYS A 29 -13.17 8.02 -9.12
CA CYS A 29 -12.83 9.17 -9.96
C CYS A 29 -13.15 8.89 -11.44
N PRO A 30 -13.79 9.80 -12.18
CA PRO A 30 -14.01 9.59 -13.62
C PRO A 30 -12.70 9.64 -14.42
N ARG A 31 -11.69 10.34 -13.89
CA ARG A 31 -10.37 10.52 -14.53
C ARG A 31 -9.36 9.45 -14.12
N CYS A 32 -9.55 8.77 -12.99
CA CYS A 32 -8.62 7.79 -12.45
C CYS A 32 -9.38 6.54 -12.01
N SER A 33 -8.90 5.34 -12.29
CA SER A 33 -9.55 4.09 -11.87
C SER A 33 -9.30 3.80 -10.38
N VAL A 34 -9.62 4.75 -9.51
CA VAL A 34 -9.39 4.73 -8.06
C VAL A 34 -10.60 5.28 -7.32
N GLY A 35 -10.81 4.79 -6.09
CA GLY A 35 -11.77 5.39 -5.15
C GLY A 35 -11.40 6.84 -4.82
N MET A 36 -12.41 7.68 -4.64
CA MET A 36 -12.24 9.07 -4.20
C MET A 36 -12.36 9.16 -2.67
N THR A 37 -11.50 9.99 -2.08
CA THR A 37 -11.51 10.27 -0.64
C THR A 37 -12.51 11.37 -0.34
N TYR A 38 -13.40 11.18 0.62
CA TYR A 38 -14.27 12.23 1.14
C TYR A 38 -13.54 13.07 2.20
N HIS A 39 -13.46 14.38 2.00
CA HIS A 39 -12.85 15.32 2.92
C HIS A 39 -13.94 16.00 3.73
N LYS A 40 -14.04 15.71 5.05
CA LYS A 40 -15.07 16.27 5.94
C LYS A 40 -15.03 17.81 5.95
N ASP A 41 -13.84 18.42 5.98
CA ASP A 41 -13.65 19.88 6.09
C ASP A 41 -14.22 20.64 4.90
N THR A 42 -14.05 20.08 3.69
CA THR A 42 -14.55 20.69 2.44
C THR A 42 -15.89 20.11 1.99
N LYS A 43 -16.39 19.07 2.68
CA LYS A 43 -17.58 18.28 2.31
C LYS A 43 -17.56 17.80 0.85
N GLN A 44 -16.39 17.44 0.33
CA GLN A 44 -16.16 17.06 -1.07
C GLN A 44 -15.41 15.74 -1.20
N HIS A 45 -15.68 15.01 -2.28
CA HIS A 45 -14.81 13.96 -2.77
C HIS A 45 -13.61 14.56 -3.49
N LEU A 46 -12.40 14.10 -3.17
CA LEU A 46 -11.14 14.47 -3.80
C LEU A 46 -10.42 13.20 -4.28
N CYS A 47 -9.98 13.23 -5.54
CA CYS A 47 -9.02 12.26 -6.05
C CYS A 47 -7.59 12.75 -5.78
N HIS A 48 -6.82 12.03 -4.97
CA HIS A 48 -5.43 12.39 -4.65
C HIS A 48 -4.44 12.19 -5.81
N TYR A 49 -4.84 11.50 -6.89
CA TYR A 49 -3.99 11.28 -8.06
C TYR A 49 -4.10 12.39 -9.11
N CYS A 50 -5.27 13.03 -9.25
CA CYS A 50 -5.49 14.06 -10.28
C CYS A 50 -6.13 15.35 -9.77
N ASN A 51 -6.34 15.48 -8.45
CA ASN A 51 -7.00 16.60 -7.79
C ASN A 51 -8.44 16.88 -8.27
N TYR A 52 -9.09 15.93 -8.95
CA TYR A 52 -10.50 16.05 -9.31
C TYR A 52 -11.36 16.10 -8.05
N ARG A 53 -12.29 17.07 -8.02
CA ARG A 53 -13.23 17.29 -6.92
C ARG A 53 -14.64 17.01 -7.38
N ALA A 54 -15.44 16.38 -6.53
CA ALA A 54 -16.86 16.15 -6.77
C ALA A 54 -17.65 16.32 -5.48
N THR A 55 -18.89 16.80 -5.59
CA THR A 55 -19.82 16.85 -4.45
C THR A 55 -20.41 15.46 -4.22
N PRO A 56 -20.54 14.98 -2.96
CA PRO A 56 -21.21 13.72 -2.67
C PRO A 56 -22.64 13.71 -3.21
N LYS A 57 -23.02 12.62 -3.87
CA LYS A 57 -24.40 12.39 -4.30
C LYS A 57 -25.25 11.87 -3.13
N ARG A 58 -26.56 12.11 -3.19
CA ARG A 58 -27.53 11.60 -2.20
C ARG A 58 -28.04 10.18 -2.52
N GLN A 59 -27.74 9.68 -3.72
CA GLN A 59 -28.18 8.38 -4.23
C GLN A 59 -27.02 7.66 -4.92
N CYS A 60 -27.01 6.33 -4.83
CA CYS A 60 -26.06 5.48 -5.52
C CYS A 60 -26.28 5.51 -7.03
N GLU A 61 -25.22 5.75 -7.80
CA GLU A 61 -25.28 5.78 -9.27
C GLU A 61 -25.62 4.43 -9.90
N LYS A 62 -25.40 3.31 -9.19
CA LYS A 62 -25.62 1.96 -9.70
C LYS A 62 -27.00 1.40 -9.39
N CYS A 63 -27.53 1.63 -8.19
CA CYS A 63 -28.79 1.02 -7.71
C CYS A 63 -29.86 2.03 -7.26
N GLY A 64 -29.57 3.33 -7.27
CA GLY A 64 -30.50 4.37 -6.81
C GLY A 64 -30.65 4.48 -5.28
N SER A 65 -30.13 3.53 -4.51
CA SER A 65 -30.20 3.51 -3.04
C SER A 65 -29.72 4.80 -2.39
N HIS A 66 -30.41 5.23 -1.35
CA HIS A 66 -30.02 6.33 -0.47
C HIS A 66 -29.05 5.92 0.64
N TYR A 67 -28.76 4.62 0.79
CA TYR A 67 -27.89 4.07 1.82
C TYR A 67 -26.40 4.19 1.47
N LEU A 68 -25.96 5.44 1.33
CA LEU A 68 -24.55 5.78 1.14
C LEU A 68 -23.89 6.06 2.50
N GLN A 69 -22.78 5.37 2.79
CA GLN A 69 -22.02 5.55 4.02
C GLN A 69 -20.55 5.84 3.71
N LEU A 70 -19.92 6.65 4.56
CA LEU A 70 -18.48 6.80 4.58
C LEU A 70 -17.84 5.55 5.20
N ALA A 71 -17.06 4.82 4.41
CA ALA A 71 -16.30 3.66 4.84
C ALA A 71 -14.80 3.92 4.65
N GLY A 72 -14.01 3.60 5.66
CA GLY A 72 -12.57 3.75 5.63
C GLY A 72 -12.03 3.81 7.04
N ILE A 73 -11.04 2.96 7.31
CA ILE A 73 -10.29 2.96 8.56
C ILE A 73 -9.04 3.81 8.32
N GLY A 74 -8.75 4.66 9.27
CA GLY A 74 -7.78 5.72 9.14
C GLY A 74 -7.41 6.27 10.50
N THR A 75 -6.23 6.89 10.66
CA THR A 75 -5.74 7.39 11.97
C THR A 75 -6.78 8.24 12.69
N GLN A 76 -7.53 9.08 11.95
CA GLN A 76 -8.59 9.92 12.49
C GLN A 76 -9.86 9.14 12.89
N LYS A 77 -10.28 8.11 12.15
CA LYS A 77 -11.44 7.31 12.56
C LYS A 77 -11.12 6.50 13.82
N VAL A 78 -9.91 5.95 13.89
CA VAL A 78 -9.40 5.30 15.10
C VAL A 78 -9.39 6.29 16.26
N GLU A 79 -8.92 7.53 16.05
CA GLU A 79 -8.96 8.59 17.08
C GLU A 79 -10.38 8.91 17.54
N GLU A 80 -11.33 9.10 16.62
CA GLU A 80 -12.74 9.36 16.93
C GLU A 80 -13.35 8.23 17.78
N GLU A 81 -13.13 6.97 17.40
CA GLU A 81 -13.63 5.80 18.14
C GLU A 81 -12.97 5.65 19.52
N ILE A 82 -11.66 5.87 19.61
CA ILE A 82 -10.92 5.77 20.87
C ILE A 82 -11.33 6.88 21.84
N ILE A 83 -11.49 8.12 21.36
CA ILE A 83 -11.97 9.23 22.21
C ILE A 83 -13.41 8.96 22.69
N ALA A 84 -14.25 8.38 21.83
CA ALA A 84 -15.62 8.02 22.21
C ALA A 84 -15.65 6.91 23.28
N ALA A 85 -14.82 5.88 23.12
CA ALA A 85 -14.74 4.75 24.06
C ALA A 85 -13.99 5.11 25.36
N TYR A 86 -12.99 5.99 25.28
CA TYR A 86 -12.14 6.39 26.40
C TYR A 86 -12.01 7.93 26.49
N PRO A 87 -13.06 8.66 26.90
CA PRO A 87 -13.09 10.13 26.89
C PRO A 87 -12.02 10.79 27.78
N GLN A 88 -11.52 10.07 28.77
CA GLN A 88 -10.51 10.56 29.72
C GLN A 88 -9.07 10.32 29.23
N ALA A 89 -8.86 9.53 28.17
CA ALA A 89 -7.54 9.23 27.65
C ALA A 89 -6.96 10.42 26.88
N ARG A 90 -5.68 10.72 27.10
CA ARG A 90 -4.93 11.75 26.36
C ARG A 90 -4.46 11.14 25.04
N VAL A 91 -5.31 11.25 24.01
CA VAL A 91 -5.05 10.70 22.68
C VAL A 91 -4.29 11.70 21.80
N ARG A 92 -3.32 11.23 21.03
CA ARG A 92 -2.64 12.01 19.99
C ARG A 92 -2.39 11.20 18.73
N ARG A 93 -2.32 11.90 17.59
CA ARG A 93 -1.95 11.33 16.29
C ARG A 93 -0.56 11.75 15.83
N LEU A 94 0.24 10.77 15.42
CA LEU A 94 1.51 11.00 14.72
C LEU A 94 1.43 10.43 13.30
N ASP A 95 0.99 11.28 12.38
CA ASP A 95 0.99 11.03 10.95
C ASP A 95 1.58 12.22 10.17
N LEU A 96 1.84 12.00 8.87
CA LEU A 96 2.52 12.98 8.02
C LEU A 96 1.73 14.29 7.84
N ASP A 97 0.42 14.27 8.10
CA ASP A 97 -0.45 15.45 8.01
C ASP A 97 -0.52 16.19 9.36
N SER A 98 -0.58 15.47 10.49
CA SER A 98 -0.53 16.06 11.83
C SER A 98 0.83 16.68 12.15
N SER A 99 1.91 16.17 11.56
CA SER A 99 3.29 16.62 11.82
C SER A 99 3.86 17.63 10.81
N ARG A 100 3.06 18.18 9.88
CA ARG A 100 3.56 19.07 8.81
C ARG A 100 4.22 20.36 9.32
N ARG A 101 3.80 20.85 10.49
CA ARG A 101 4.38 22.05 11.11
C ARG A 101 5.71 21.68 11.78
N LYS A 102 6.77 22.44 11.51
CA LYS A 102 8.08 22.28 12.15
C LYS A 102 7.91 22.25 13.68
N GLY A 103 8.45 21.22 14.32
CA GLY A 103 8.46 21.06 15.79
C GLY A 103 7.36 20.18 16.36
N VAL A 104 6.20 20.03 15.70
CA VAL A 104 5.05 19.26 16.24
C VAL A 104 5.41 17.81 16.53
N GLN A 105 6.15 17.16 15.62
CA GLN A 105 6.63 15.79 15.82
C GLN A 105 7.47 15.65 17.09
N LYS A 106 8.42 16.57 17.32
CA LYS A 106 9.29 16.54 18.50
C LYS A 106 8.49 16.72 19.78
N THR A 107 7.49 17.59 19.75
CA THR A 107 6.58 17.82 20.89
C THR A 107 5.79 16.56 21.22
N ILE A 108 5.16 15.92 20.23
CA ILE A 108 4.38 14.69 20.44
C ILE A 108 5.26 13.56 21.00
N ILE A 109 6.48 13.39 20.47
CA ILE A 109 7.43 12.39 20.97
C ILE A 109 7.80 12.69 22.42
N LYS A 110 8.14 13.95 22.74
CA LYS A 110 8.48 14.37 24.09
C LYS A 110 7.31 14.16 25.07
N ASP A 111 6.10 14.50 24.64
CA ASP A 111 4.89 14.30 25.44
C ASP A 111 4.60 12.82 25.69
N MET A 112 4.83 11.96 24.68
CA MET A 112 4.73 10.52 24.87
C MET A 112 5.78 10.03 25.88
N MET A 113 7.05 10.42 25.74
CA MET A 113 8.11 10.02 26.67
C MET A 113 7.87 10.50 28.11
N ASN A 114 7.27 11.67 28.27
CA ASN A 114 6.94 12.23 29.59
C ASN A 114 5.68 11.64 30.22
N GLY A 115 4.98 10.72 29.55
CA GLY A 115 3.71 10.19 30.05
C GLY A 115 2.56 11.19 29.97
N ASN A 116 2.63 12.17 29.06
CA ASN A 116 1.57 13.17 28.80
C ASN A 116 0.53 12.68 27.77
N ILE A 117 0.80 11.54 27.11
CA ILE A 117 -0.07 10.89 26.12
C ILE A 117 -0.37 9.49 26.63
N ASP A 118 -1.62 9.08 26.64
CA ASP A 118 -2.00 7.71 27.03
C ASP A 118 -2.05 6.79 25.80
N ILE A 119 -2.52 7.33 24.66
CA ILE A 119 -2.71 6.58 23.42
C ILE A 119 -2.13 7.36 22.25
N LEU A 120 -1.13 6.79 21.59
CA LEU A 120 -0.52 7.33 20.40
C LEU A 120 -0.98 6.54 19.16
N ILE A 121 -1.74 7.19 18.29
CA ILE A 121 -2.20 6.61 17.04
C ILE A 121 -1.26 7.06 15.93
N GLY A 122 -0.77 6.16 15.09
CA GLY A 122 0.04 6.59 13.95
C GLY A 122 0.36 5.51 12.94
N THR A 123 1.16 5.92 11.97
CA THR A 123 1.56 5.06 10.85
C THR A 123 3.00 4.59 11.02
N GLN A 124 3.70 4.27 9.92
CA GLN A 124 5.11 3.85 9.91
C GLN A 124 6.07 4.78 10.67
N MET A 125 5.69 6.04 10.90
CA MET A 125 6.49 6.98 11.70
C MET A 125 6.58 6.60 13.18
N VAL A 126 5.54 5.98 13.76
CA VAL A 126 5.55 5.54 15.16
C VAL A 126 6.38 4.27 15.33
N ALA A 127 6.49 3.46 14.27
CA ALA A 127 7.22 2.20 14.29
C ALA A 127 8.74 2.34 14.13
N LYS A 128 9.28 3.52 13.77
CA LYS A 128 10.70 3.72 13.43
C LYS A 128 11.45 4.54 14.48
N GLY A 129 12.51 3.96 15.06
CA GLY A 129 13.60 4.70 15.72
C GLY A 129 13.24 5.47 16.99
N LEU A 130 12.06 5.23 17.58
CA LEU A 130 11.57 5.89 18.79
C LEU A 130 11.39 4.87 19.92
N ASP A 131 11.96 5.15 21.09
CA ASP A 131 11.86 4.30 22.27
C ASP A 131 10.89 4.92 23.28
N PHE A 132 9.88 4.16 23.71
CA PHE A 132 8.83 4.61 24.62
C PHE A 132 8.72 3.62 25.79
N PRO A 133 9.43 3.87 26.92
CA PRO A 133 9.58 2.89 28.00
C PRO A 133 8.27 2.47 28.67
N ALA A 134 7.27 3.34 28.69
CA ALA A 134 5.98 3.10 29.33
C ALA A 134 4.93 2.48 28.38
N VAL A 135 5.32 2.12 27.15
CA VAL A 135 4.43 1.41 26.22
C VAL A 135 4.39 -0.07 26.56
N SER A 136 3.21 -0.52 27.00
CA SER A 136 2.95 -1.94 27.31
C SER A 136 1.99 -2.60 26.33
N LEU A 137 1.34 -1.84 25.43
CA LEU A 137 0.43 -2.40 24.43
C LEU A 137 0.66 -1.76 23.06
N VAL A 138 0.75 -2.61 22.02
CA VAL A 138 0.74 -2.19 20.62
C VAL A 138 -0.42 -2.88 19.89
N GLY A 139 -1.37 -2.10 19.38
CA GLY A 139 -2.43 -2.59 18.50
C GLY A 139 -2.08 -2.32 17.04
N VAL A 140 -2.02 -3.36 16.20
CA VAL A 140 -1.92 -3.23 14.74
C VAL A 140 -3.31 -3.35 14.13
N ILE A 141 -3.76 -2.30 13.46
CA ILE A 141 -5.09 -2.19 12.86
C ILE A 141 -4.99 -2.47 11.35
N ASP A 142 -5.84 -3.35 10.85
CA ASP A 142 -6.00 -3.69 9.42
C ASP A 142 -4.69 -4.16 8.76
N ALA A 143 -4.13 -5.27 9.26
CA ALA A 143 -2.94 -5.90 8.67
C ALA A 143 -3.18 -6.37 7.22
N ASP A 144 -4.43 -6.74 6.88
CA ASP A 144 -4.84 -7.21 5.56
C ASP A 144 -4.62 -6.18 4.46
N SER A 145 -4.77 -4.89 4.77
CA SER A 145 -4.49 -3.81 3.81
C SER A 145 -3.06 -3.82 3.27
N MET A 146 -2.10 -4.36 4.04
CA MET A 146 -0.71 -4.53 3.61
C MET A 146 -0.52 -5.83 2.87
N LEU A 147 -1.04 -6.91 3.46
CA LEU A 147 -0.79 -8.28 3.04
C LEU A 147 -1.34 -8.55 1.64
N ASN A 148 -2.48 -7.93 1.31
CA ASN A 148 -3.19 -8.12 0.05
C ASN A 148 -2.84 -7.09 -1.04
N LEU A 149 -1.76 -6.33 -0.87
CA LEU A 149 -1.26 -5.45 -1.92
C LEU A 149 -0.79 -6.31 -3.11
N PRO A 150 -1.16 -5.99 -4.37
CA PRO A 150 -0.71 -6.72 -5.57
C PRO A 150 0.75 -6.38 -5.90
N ASP A 151 1.64 -6.70 -4.97
CA ASP A 151 3.08 -6.49 -5.01
C ASP A 151 3.77 -7.72 -4.41
N PHE A 152 4.76 -8.27 -5.09
CA PHE A 152 5.44 -9.49 -4.64
C PHE A 152 6.17 -9.33 -3.30
N ARG A 153 6.42 -8.09 -2.85
CA ARG A 153 7.03 -7.77 -1.55
C ARG A 153 5.98 -7.44 -0.47
N ALA A 154 4.69 -7.60 -0.73
CA ALA A 154 3.63 -7.30 0.24
C ALA A 154 3.80 -8.09 1.55
N ALA A 155 4.06 -9.40 1.46
CA ALA A 155 4.33 -10.28 2.60
C ALA A 155 5.53 -9.81 3.43
N GLU A 156 6.68 -9.55 2.77
CA GLU A 156 7.89 -9.00 3.40
C GLU A 156 7.62 -7.69 4.13
N ARG A 157 6.95 -6.74 3.48
CA ARG A 157 6.63 -5.43 4.09
C ARG A 157 5.68 -5.58 5.27
N CYS A 158 4.67 -6.45 5.15
CA CYS A 158 3.73 -6.73 6.24
C CYS A 158 4.47 -7.31 7.45
N PHE A 159 5.27 -8.36 7.25
CA PHE A 159 6.08 -8.96 8.31
C PHE A 159 6.98 -7.94 9.00
N GLN A 160 7.76 -7.17 8.22
CA GLN A 160 8.67 -6.17 8.76
C GLN A 160 7.94 -5.15 9.63
N LEU A 161 6.75 -4.71 9.23
CA LEU A 161 5.98 -3.73 9.98
C LEU A 161 5.35 -4.32 11.24
N LEU A 162 4.85 -5.56 11.19
CA LEU A 162 4.33 -6.26 12.36
C LEU A 162 5.40 -6.46 13.42
N VAL A 163 6.58 -6.97 13.02
CA VAL A 163 7.70 -7.17 13.95
C VAL A 163 8.24 -5.82 14.47
N GLN A 164 8.32 -4.79 13.63
CA GLN A 164 8.73 -3.45 14.08
C GLN A 164 7.74 -2.83 15.06
N ALA A 165 6.43 -3.03 14.85
CA ALA A 165 5.40 -2.57 15.76
C ALA A 165 5.46 -3.36 17.07
N ALA A 166 5.60 -4.68 17.00
CA ALA A 166 5.72 -5.56 18.17
C ALA A 166 6.91 -5.18 19.06
N GLY A 167 8.07 -4.91 18.45
CA GLY A 167 9.26 -4.46 19.17
C GLY A 167 9.19 -3.08 19.82
N ARG A 168 8.02 -2.41 19.83
CA ARG A 168 7.77 -1.17 20.58
C ARG A 168 7.12 -1.41 21.95
N ALA A 169 6.48 -2.56 22.16
CA ALA A 169 5.96 -2.94 23.46
C ALA A 169 7.05 -3.66 24.29
N GLY A 170 7.00 -3.53 25.61
CA GLY A 170 7.75 -4.42 26.52
C GLY A 170 9.26 -4.19 26.56
N ARG A 171 9.71 -2.94 26.38
CA ARG A 171 11.14 -2.55 26.51
C ARG A 171 11.59 -2.21 27.94
N SER A 172 10.67 -2.25 28.89
CA SER A 172 10.91 -2.03 30.32
C SER A 172 10.57 -3.28 31.12
N ASP A 173 10.63 -3.21 32.45
CA ASP A 173 10.24 -4.33 33.35
C ASP A 173 8.75 -4.73 33.24
N THR A 174 7.97 -4.03 32.42
CA THR A 174 6.56 -4.33 32.17
C THR A 174 6.42 -5.22 30.94
N PRO A 175 5.77 -6.39 31.03
CA PRO A 175 5.47 -7.21 29.86
C PRO A 175 4.71 -6.41 28.81
N GLY A 176 5.16 -6.51 27.56
CA GLY A 176 4.50 -5.91 26.41
C GLY A 176 3.50 -6.88 25.79
N GLU A 177 2.33 -6.37 25.40
CA GLU A 177 1.32 -7.09 24.63
C GLU A 177 1.21 -6.48 23.22
N VAL A 178 0.98 -7.34 22.22
CA VAL A 178 0.79 -6.94 20.84
C VAL A 178 -0.47 -7.60 20.29
N VAL A 179 -1.40 -6.79 19.81
CA VAL A 179 -2.68 -7.27 19.25
C VAL A 179 -2.71 -6.97 17.77
N ILE A 180 -2.81 -8.00 16.93
CA ILE A 180 -2.86 -7.86 15.46
C ILE A 180 -4.30 -8.07 15.00
N GLN A 181 -4.92 -7.04 14.43
CA GLN A 181 -6.22 -7.13 13.80
C GLN A 181 -6.07 -7.57 12.35
N THR A 182 -6.60 -8.76 12.04
CA THR A 182 -6.66 -9.29 10.67
C THR A 182 -7.89 -10.17 10.46
N TYR A 183 -8.37 -10.24 9.20
CA TYR A 183 -9.34 -11.21 8.72
C TYR A 183 -8.71 -12.57 8.36
N GLN A 184 -7.38 -12.65 8.32
CA GLN A 184 -6.63 -13.86 7.96
C GLN A 184 -5.68 -14.27 9.10
N PRO A 185 -6.19 -14.63 10.29
CA PRO A 185 -5.35 -14.96 11.45
C PRO A 185 -4.46 -16.18 11.19
N ASP A 186 -4.91 -17.12 10.36
CA ASP A 186 -4.17 -18.34 10.02
C ASP A 186 -3.13 -18.14 8.91
N HIS A 187 -2.98 -16.93 8.36
CA HIS A 187 -2.02 -16.68 7.30
C HIS A 187 -0.58 -16.83 7.84
N PRO A 188 0.33 -17.58 7.17
CA PRO A 188 1.66 -17.88 7.70
C PRO A 188 2.47 -16.65 8.10
N VAL A 189 2.38 -15.55 7.33
CA VAL A 189 3.05 -14.28 7.65
C VAL A 189 2.56 -13.67 8.96
N ILE A 190 1.27 -13.80 9.28
CA ILE A 190 0.70 -13.26 10.53
C ILE A 190 1.17 -14.11 11.72
N LEU A 191 1.07 -15.44 11.61
CA LEU A 191 1.52 -16.37 12.66
C LEU A 191 3.00 -16.18 12.98
N LEU A 192 3.85 -16.19 11.94
CA LEU A 192 5.30 -16.01 12.11
C LEU A 192 5.67 -14.62 12.66
N ALA A 193 4.90 -13.58 12.31
CA ALA A 193 5.11 -12.25 12.88
C ALA A 193 4.67 -12.15 14.34
N ALA A 194 3.58 -12.83 14.72
CA ALA A 194 3.10 -12.89 16.11
C ALA A 194 4.12 -13.62 17.01
N GLU A 195 4.74 -14.68 16.51
CA GLU A 195 5.82 -15.41 17.18
C GLU A 195 7.20 -14.70 17.09
N GLN A 196 7.30 -13.63 16.31
CA GLN A 196 8.54 -12.93 15.98
C GLN A 196 9.63 -13.85 15.38
N ASP A 197 9.24 -14.95 14.73
CA ASP A 197 10.14 -15.93 14.12
C ASP A 197 10.60 -15.46 12.72
N TYR A 198 11.56 -14.53 12.74
CA TYR A 198 12.22 -14.05 11.52
C TYR A 198 12.91 -15.17 10.72
N PRO A 199 13.70 -16.10 11.34
CA PRO A 199 14.32 -17.18 10.58
C PRO A 199 13.34 -18.05 9.79
N SER A 200 12.20 -18.42 10.37
CA SER A 200 11.17 -19.20 9.68
C SER A 200 10.43 -18.38 8.63
N PHE A 201 10.12 -17.11 8.91
CA PHE A 201 9.59 -16.20 7.89
C PHE A 201 10.53 -16.07 6.70
N TYR A 202 11.84 -15.90 6.95
CA TYR A 202 12.84 -15.79 5.91
C TYR A 202 12.85 -17.02 5.00
N ARG A 203 12.88 -18.23 5.58
CA ARG A 203 12.81 -19.48 4.81
C ARG A 203 11.50 -19.61 4.03
N TYR A 204 10.37 -19.30 4.67
CA TYR A 204 9.04 -19.34 4.05
C TYR A 204 8.96 -18.41 2.83
N GLU A 205 9.31 -17.13 3.00
CA GLU A 205 9.27 -16.13 1.93
C GLU A 205 10.25 -16.48 0.81
N LEU A 206 11.49 -16.87 1.16
CA LEU A 206 12.53 -17.16 0.18
C LEU A 206 12.17 -18.37 -0.69
N SER A 207 11.63 -19.44 -0.10
CA SER A 207 11.18 -20.63 -0.86
C SER A 207 10.12 -20.28 -1.91
N ARG A 208 9.18 -19.39 -1.55
CA ARG A 208 8.13 -18.92 -2.45
C ARG A 208 8.68 -18.04 -3.57
N ARG A 209 9.62 -17.16 -3.25
CA ARG A 209 10.27 -16.32 -4.27
C ARG A 209 11.10 -17.14 -5.23
N GLN A 210 11.75 -18.21 -4.76
CA GLN A 210 12.46 -19.14 -5.62
C GLN A 210 11.50 -19.85 -6.57
N LEU A 211 10.42 -20.42 -6.04
CA LEU A 211 9.41 -21.15 -6.82
C LEU A 211 8.76 -20.26 -7.89
N LEU A 212 8.48 -19.01 -7.56
CA LEU A 212 7.81 -18.05 -8.43
C LEU A 212 8.78 -17.16 -9.25
N GLN A 213 10.08 -17.46 -9.16
CA GLN A 213 11.14 -16.75 -9.86
C GLN A 213 11.07 -15.23 -9.64
N TYR A 214 11.07 -14.82 -8.37
CA TYR A 214 11.11 -13.42 -7.93
C TYR A 214 12.46 -13.07 -7.26
N PRO A 215 12.84 -11.77 -7.20
CA PRO A 215 14.03 -11.32 -6.49
C PRO A 215 14.09 -11.84 -5.05
N PRO A 216 15.22 -12.40 -4.60
CA PRO A 216 16.57 -12.18 -5.16
C PRO A 216 17.03 -13.19 -6.21
N PHE A 217 16.21 -14.18 -6.61
CA PHE A 217 16.62 -15.24 -7.54
C PHE A 217 16.63 -14.81 -9.01
N THR A 218 15.85 -13.78 -9.32
CA THR A 218 15.77 -13.18 -10.66
C THR A 218 15.78 -11.68 -10.55
N HIS A 219 16.06 -11.03 -11.68
CA HIS A 219 15.87 -9.62 -11.91
C HIS A 219 14.54 -9.38 -12.60
N ILE A 220 13.96 -8.19 -12.40
CA ILE A 220 12.68 -7.81 -13.02
C ILE A 220 12.88 -6.52 -13.81
N LEU A 221 12.41 -6.50 -15.05
CA LEU A 221 12.19 -5.28 -15.82
C LEU A 221 10.69 -5.03 -15.93
N ARG A 222 10.21 -3.95 -15.33
CA ARG A 222 8.84 -3.49 -15.47
C ARG A 222 8.76 -2.50 -16.61
N ILE A 223 7.95 -2.81 -17.61
CA ILE A 223 7.69 -1.95 -18.77
C ILE A 223 6.25 -1.45 -18.63
N VAL A 224 6.07 -0.14 -18.49
CA VAL A 224 4.74 0.49 -18.44
C VAL A 224 4.49 1.23 -19.75
N ILE A 225 3.42 0.85 -20.44
CA ILE A 225 2.96 1.46 -21.67
C ILE A 225 1.70 2.25 -21.35
N SER A 226 1.66 3.51 -21.74
CA SER A 226 0.55 4.39 -21.40
C SER A 226 0.15 5.35 -22.52
N ALA A 227 -1.15 5.66 -22.59
CA ALA A 227 -1.70 6.60 -23.55
C ALA A 227 -3.04 7.17 -23.09
N ARG A 228 -3.44 8.32 -23.65
CA ARG A 228 -4.79 8.87 -23.42
C ARG A 228 -5.87 8.17 -24.23
N ASN A 229 -5.53 7.69 -25.43
CA ASN A 229 -6.45 6.95 -26.29
C ASN A 229 -6.38 5.45 -25.95
N GLU A 230 -7.44 4.92 -25.34
CA GLU A 230 -7.48 3.52 -24.89
C GLU A 230 -7.41 2.52 -26.05
N ARG A 231 -8.04 2.82 -27.19
CA ARG A 231 -8.03 1.93 -28.37
C ARG A 231 -6.62 1.86 -28.97
N LEU A 232 -5.96 3.01 -29.14
CA LEU A 232 -4.57 3.06 -29.58
C LEU A 232 -3.66 2.27 -28.63
N LEU A 233 -3.84 2.46 -27.31
CA LEU A 233 -3.04 1.75 -26.30
C LEU A 233 -3.23 0.24 -26.39
N LYS A 234 -4.49 -0.24 -26.42
CA LYS A 234 -4.78 -1.68 -26.48
C LYS A 234 -4.16 -2.32 -27.72
N ASN A 235 -4.30 -1.69 -28.88
CA ASN A 235 -3.72 -2.19 -30.11
C ASN A 235 -2.18 -2.27 -30.02
N TYR A 236 -1.54 -1.17 -29.57
CA TYR A 236 -0.09 -1.13 -29.46
C TYR A 236 0.46 -2.11 -28.41
N VAL A 237 -0.25 -2.30 -27.28
CA VAL A 237 0.17 -3.25 -26.24
C VAL A 237 0.16 -4.70 -26.76
N GLN A 238 -0.80 -5.06 -27.61
CA GLN A 238 -0.84 -6.39 -28.23
C GLN A 238 0.29 -6.57 -29.24
N GLU A 239 0.51 -5.59 -30.12
CA GLU A 239 1.66 -5.59 -31.06
C GLU A 239 2.99 -5.68 -30.31
N PHE A 240 3.11 -4.92 -29.21
CA PHE A 240 4.31 -4.89 -28.40
C PHE A 240 4.55 -6.21 -27.66
N ALA A 241 3.50 -6.92 -27.23
CA ALA A 241 3.64 -8.25 -26.62
C ALA A 241 4.21 -9.27 -27.61
N VAL A 242 3.69 -9.32 -28.84
CA VAL A 242 4.21 -10.18 -29.92
C VAL A 242 5.68 -9.84 -30.20
N PHE A 243 6.02 -8.55 -30.29
CA PHE A 243 7.41 -8.13 -30.48
C PHE A 243 8.34 -8.61 -29.35
N ILE A 244 7.89 -8.56 -28.09
CA ILE A 244 8.68 -9.03 -26.96
C ILE A 244 8.88 -10.55 -27.04
N GLU A 245 7.85 -11.30 -27.40
CA GLU A 245 7.97 -12.75 -27.60
C GLU A 245 8.96 -13.09 -28.73
N GLU A 246 8.90 -12.39 -29.87
CA GLU A 246 9.84 -12.56 -30.98
C GLU A 246 11.28 -12.19 -30.59
N LEU A 247 11.46 -11.07 -29.87
CA LEU A 247 12.77 -10.60 -29.40
C LEU A 247 13.44 -11.62 -28.48
N LEU A 248 12.65 -12.26 -27.62
CA LEU A 248 13.14 -13.16 -26.58
C LEU A 248 13.13 -14.64 -26.99
N GLY A 249 12.48 -15.00 -28.10
CA GLY A 249 12.32 -16.38 -28.56
C GLY A 249 13.64 -17.12 -28.83
N ALA A 250 14.72 -16.42 -29.20
CA ALA A 250 16.04 -17.03 -29.35
C ALA A 250 16.68 -17.44 -28.00
N ASN A 251 16.13 -16.97 -26.88
CA ASN A 251 16.60 -17.23 -25.51
C ASN A 251 15.48 -17.91 -24.68
N GLU A 252 14.72 -18.82 -25.30
CA GLU A 252 13.70 -19.60 -24.61
C GLU A 252 14.28 -20.25 -23.33
N GLY A 253 13.63 -19.99 -22.19
CA GLY A 253 14.06 -20.46 -20.87
C GLY A 253 14.85 -19.46 -20.01
N GLU A 254 15.39 -18.38 -20.60
CA GLU A 254 16.11 -17.32 -19.86
C GLU A 254 15.20 -16.19 -19.39
N PHE A 255 13.99 -16.12 -19.93
CA PHE A 255 13.03 -15.06 -19.66
C PHE A 255 11.66 -15.61 -19.25
N TRP A 256 11.03 -14.94 -18.27
CA TRP A 256 9.62 -15.08 -17.96
C TRP A 256 8.90 -13.78 -18.28
N ILE A 257 7.89 -13.86 -19.14
CA ILE A 257 7.07 -12.72 -19.54
C ILE A 257 5.74 -12.80 -18.76
N LEU A 258 5.41 -11.78 -17.99
CA LEU A 258 4.10 -11.63 -17.35
C LEU A 258 3.36 -10.44 -17.94
N GLY A 259 2.10 -10.66 -18.31
CA GLY A 259 1.29 -9.69 -19.03
C GLY A 259 1.30 -9.94 -20.54
N PRO A 260 0.85 -8.97 -21.36
CA PRO A 260 0.46 -7.63 -20.95
C PRO A 260 -0.78 -7.62 -20.05
N ALA A 261 -0.75 -6.83 -18.98
CA ALA A 261 -1.87 -6.67 -18.06
C ALA A 261 -2.10 -5.20 -17.73
N PRO A 262 -3.33 -4.78 -17.39
CA PRO A 262 -3.56 -3.46 -16.80
C PRO A 262 -2.65 -3.24 -15.58
N CYS A 263 -2.13 -2.02 -15.41
CA CYS A 263 -1.49 -1.68 -14.15
C CYS A 263 -2.49 -1.76 -12.98
N PRO A 264 -2.04 -2.01 -11.73
CA PRO A 264 -2.91 -2.04 -10.55
C PRO A 264 -3.81 -0.81 -10.43
N ILE A 265 -3.28 0.34 -10.85
CA ILE A 265 -4.08 1.52 -11.18
C ILE A 265 -4.11 1.69 -12.70
N GLN A 266 -5.17 1.16 -13.31
CA GLN A 266 -5.31 1.10 -14.77
C GLN A 266 -5.35 2.48 -15.44
N LYS A 267 -5.87 3.51 -14.76
CA LYS A 267 -6.01 4.86 -15.31
C LYS A 267 -5.66 5.92 -14.29
N ILE A 268 -4.80 6.86 -14.68
CA ILE A 268 -4.47 8.05 -13.88
C ILE A 268 -4.60 9.28 -14.76
N ASN A 269 -5.41 10.25 -14.33
CA ASN A 269 -5.63 11.51 -15.01
C ASN A 269 -5.94 11.36 -16.52
N LYS A 270 -6.87 10.46 -16.84
CA LYS A 270 -7.29 10.07 -18.22
C LYS A 270 -6.19 9.40 -19.07
N VAL A 271 -5.07 9.01 -18.46
CA VAL A 271 -4.03 8.21 -19.12
C VAL A 271 -4.21 6.76 -18.67
N PHE A 272 -4.48 5.89 -19.63
CA PHE A 272 -4.57 4.44 -19.43
C PHE A 272 -3.17 3.84 -19.39
N ARG A 273 -2.98 2.79 -18.59
CA ARG A 273 -1.68 2.18 -18.30
C ARG A 273 -1.78 0.66 -18.33
N TYR A 274 -0.90 0.05 -19.11
CA TYR A 274 -0.64 -1.39 -19.13
C TYR A 274 0.81 -1.63 -18.73
N GLN A 275 1.09 -2.81 -18.23
CA GLN A 275 2.43 -3.24 -17.91
C GLN A 275 2.73 -4.64 -18.45
N ILE A 276 4.00 -4.86 -18.75
CA ILE A 276 4.62 -6.16 -18.98
C ILE A 276 5.78 -6.26 -17.99
N LEU A 277 5.89 -7.39 -17.29
CA LEU A 277 7.04 -7.68 -16.46
C LEU A 277 7.88 -8.74 -17.15
N LEU A 278 9.14 -8.43 -17.41
CA LEU A 278 10.13 -9.41 -17.84
C LEU A 278 10.95 -9.82 -16.63
N LYS A 279 11.11 -11.11 -16.41
CA LYS A 279 12.02 -11.64 -15.40
C LYS A 279 13.13 -12.43 -16.06
N SER A 280 14.33 -12.38 -15.51
CA SER A 280 15.44 -13.23 -15.95
C SER A 280 16.40 -13.46 -14.79
N SER A 281 17.03 -14.63 -14.71
CA SER A 281 18.19 -14.88 -13.84
C SER A 281 19.44 -14.14 -14.30
N SER A 282 19.50 -13.72 -15.57
CA SER A 282 20.64 -13.03 -16.16
C SER A 282 20.39 -11.52 -16.23
N LEU A 283 21.04 -10.77 -15.33
CA LEU A 283 21.01 -9.30 -15.37
C LEU A 283 21.53 -8.73 -16.71
N PRO A 284 22.65 -9.23 -17.29
CA PRO A 284 23.12 -8.72 -18.57
C PRO A 284 22.11 -8.91 -19.71
N LEU A 285 21.48 -10.09 -19.81
CA LEU A 285 20.46 -10.34 -20.83
C LEU A 285 19.26 -9.40 -20.65
N LEU A 286 18.81 -9.19 -19.40
CA LEU A 286 17.71 -8.28 -19.11
C LEU A 286 18.06 -6.82 -19.43
N GLN A 287 19.32 -6.40 -19.22
CA GLN A 287 19.83 -5.08 -19.61
C GLN A 287 19.88 -4.93 -21.13
N SER A 288 20.39 -5.91 -21.87
CA SER A 288 20.40 -5.88 -23.34
C SER A 288 18.99 -5.81 -23.92
N ALA A 289 18.05 -6.60 -23.37
CA ALA A 289 16.64 -6.50 -23.75
C ALA A 289 16.06 -5.11 -23.45
N ASN A 290 16.36 -4.55 -22.27
CA ASN A 290 15.91 -3.22 -21.88
C ASN A 290 16.35 -2.13 -22.87
N GLU A 291 17.63 -2.15 -23.27
CA GLU A 291 18.20 -1.20 -24.23
C GLU A 291 17.55 -1.33 -25.61
N TYR A 292 17.41 -2.56 -26.11
CA TYR A 292 16.78 -2.81 -27.41
C TYR A 292 15.32 -2.34 -27.44
N ILE A 293 14.58 -2.59 -26.37
CA ILE A 293 13.20 -2.13 -26.20
C ILE A 293 13.12 -0.60 -26.15
N TYR A 294 14.06 0.06 -25.48
CA TYR A 294 14.08 1.52 -25.36
C TYR A 294 14.23 2.21 -26.73
N LEU A 295 15.01 1.61 -27.63
CA LEU A 295 15.26 2.11 -28.98
C LEU A 295 14.07 1.91 -29.94
N ARG A 296 13.08 1.09 -29.58
CA ARG A 296 11.91 0.83 -30.44
C ARG A 296 11.14 2.13 -30.70
N LYS A 297 10.92 2.43 -31.97
CA LYS A 297 10.03 3.52 -32.39
C LYS A 297 8.61 3.23 -31.94
N ARG A 298 7.92 4.28 -31.47
CA ARG A 298 6.55 4.19 -30.95
C ARG A 298 5.64 5.21 -31.63
N PRO A 299 4.36 4.88 -31.83
CA PRO A 299 3.39 5.82 -32.36
C PRO A 299 3.27 7.07 -31.49
N GLN A 300 2.90 8.20 -32.10
CA GLN A 300 2.63 9.43 -31.37
C GLN A 300 1.50 9.20 -30.35
N GLY A 301 1.72 9.67 -29.11
CA GLY A 301 0.75 9.54 -28.02
C GLY A 301 0.91 8.28 -27.17
N ILE A 302 1.80 7.34 -27.54
CA ILE A 302 2.26 6.25 -26.67
C ILE A 302 3.48 6.72 -25.88
N ARG A 303 3.46 6.48 -24.57
CA ARG A 303 4.61 6.63 -23.68
C ARG A 303 5.01 5.27 -23.13
N LEU A 304 6.31 5.00 -23.11
CA LEU A 304 6.91 3.80 -22.54
C LEU A 304 7.82 4.22 -21.38
N GLU A 305 7.67 3.56 -20.24
CA GLU A 305 8.51 3.72 -19.06
C GLU A 305 9.10 2.35 -18.71
N GLN A 306 10.39 2.32 -18.37
CA GLN A 306 11.12 1.11 -17.99
C GLN A 306 11.70 1.29 -16.59
N ASP A 307 11.52 0.28 -15.75
CA ASP A 307 12.05 0.25 -14.39
C ASP A 307 12.74 -1.10 -14.16
N LEU A 308 14.07 -1.09 -14.07
CA LEU A 308 14.90 -2.26 -13.84
C LEU A 308 15.07 -2.46 -12.33
N ASN A 309 14.73 -3.66 -11.86
CA ASN A 309 14.64 -4.05 -10.46
C ASN A 309 13.77 -3.08 -9.64
N PRO A 310 12.47 -2.94 -10.02
CA PRO A 310 11.56 -2.03 -9.34
C PRO A 310 11.46 -2.38 -7.85
N ILE A 311 11.53 -1.34 -7.00
CA ILE A 311 11.31 -1.50 -5.55
C ILE A 311 9.86 -1.91 -5.27
N ALA A 312 8.91 -1.46 -6.10
CA ALA A 312 7.49 -1.81 -6.02
C ALA A 312 6.91 -1.98 -7.42
N THR A 313 6.01 -2.96 -7.58
CA THR A 313 5.33 -3.22 -8.86
C THR A 313 3.95 -2.56 -8.96
N MET A 314 3.54 -1.85 -7.91
CA MET A 314 2.40 -0.92 -7.95
C MET A 314 2.83 0.46 -8.42
#